data_AF-A0A972M8W4-F1
#
_entry.id   AF-A0A972M8W4-F1
#
_cell.length_a   1.000
_cell.length_b   1.000
_cell.length_c   1.000
_cell.angle_alpha   90.00
_cell.angle_beta   90.00
_cell.angle_gamma   90.00
#
_symmetry.space_group_name_H-M   'P 1'
#
loop_
_entity.id
_entity.type
_entity.pdbx_description
1 polymer ?
#
loop_
_entity_poly.entity_id
_entity_poly.type
_entity_poly.pdbx_seq_one_letter_code
_entity_poly.pdbx_strand_id
1 'polypeptide(L)'
;MSLQLWLVFVLGLLLGWLVEWIIDWVYWRRKCQEASQRCQEEIQLTLDRERSRWQQELDAALARERERQQALQAQLEQAQQQAQELQAQLEQAQQQVQTLQAQLEQERQRAQALQAELEQARERANELQAALAQVQKERDQIKAQVDQAYQRYHEVEAALKKERERCQQLERDLAEARAKLQSLRAQVDEVRAMLEQEKAVLREEQERRKKLEAELRQAQQSAQSMRLEVERIRHQFQDALKISSQQQERCRELEAALEQAEQRMRELQARVEQQRKRQQDLEAAIERERQKIQSAEAQFKRYIDQLNQQFKERLERAIAQERERCREEVKAEMAKSRVDDLKEIRGIGPVIARKLNEAGIYTFVQLAKLSPQQLKEILGEMIHRLADEEDILRQARERATGKKGG
;
A
#
# COMPACT_ATOMS: atom_id res chain seq x y z
N MET A 1 166.29 -237.90 31.46
CA MET A 1 166.55 -236.48 31.76
C MET A 1 165.51 -235.62 31.03
N SER A 2 164.29 -235.49 31.58
CA SER A 2 163.03 -235.42 30.80
C SER A 2 162.14 -234.18 31.02
N LEU A 3 162.61 -233.08 31.65
CA LEU A 3 161.76 -231.90 31.90
C LEU A 3 162.00 -230.67 31.02
N GLN A 4 163.14 -230.52 30.33
CA GLN A 4 163.41 -229.32 29.51
C GLN A 4 162.59 -229.25 28.21
N LEU A 5 162.05 -230.37 27.70
CA LEU A 5 161.23 -230.39 26.47
C LEU A 5 159.79 -229.89 26.67
N TRP A 6 159.21 -230.02 27.87
CA TRP A 6 157.81 -229.66 28.13
C TRP A 6 157.59 -228.14 28.13
N LEU A 7 158.58 -227.37 28.61
CA LEU A 7 158.55 -225.91 28.62
C LEU A 7 158.46 -225.31 27.22
N VAL A 8 159.19 -225.87 26.24
CA VAL A 8 159.16 -225.37 24.85
C VAL A 8 157.80 -225.62 24.20
N PHE A 9 157.15 -226.75 24.49
CA PHE A 9 155.83 -227.06 23.93
C PHE A 9 154.73 -226.15 24.49
N VAL A 10 154.72 -225.89 25.80
CA VAL A 10 153.77 -224.96 26.43
C VAL A 10 154.00 -223.53 25.94
N LEU A 11 155.27 -223.11 25.80
CA LEU A 11 155.59 -221.78 25.29
C LEU A 11 155.14 -221.60 23.84
N GLY A 12 155.33 -222.62 23.00
CA GLY A 12 154.85 -222.65 21.61
C GLY A 12 153.32 -222.59 21.51
N LEU A 13 152.60 -223.30 22.38
CA LEU A 13 151.14 -223.27 22.44
C LEU A 13 150.61 -221.91 22.89
N LEU A 14 151.25 -221.29 23.89
CA LEU A 14 150.89 -219.95 24.37
C LEU A 14 151.16 -218.89 23.29
N LEU A 15 152.27 -218.99 22.56
CA LEU A 15 152.56 -218.11 21.42
C LEU A 15 151.54 -218.29 20.29
N GLY A 16 151.18 -219.54 19.96
CA GLY A 16 150.12 -219.82 18.98
C GLY A 16 148.77 -219.23 19.39
N TRP A 17 148.36 -219.44 20.65
CA TRP A 17 147.12 -218.90 21.19
C TRP A 17 147.11 -217.36 21.21
N LEU A 18 148.25 -216.73 21.54
CA LEU A 18 148.37 -215.28 21.57
C LEU A 18 148.29 -214.66 20.16
N VAL A 19 148.82 -215.34 19.15
CA VAL A 19 148.71 -214.90 17.75
C VAL A 19 147.26 -214.99 17.26
N GLU A 20 146.55 -216.09 17.53
CA GLU A 20 145.12 -216.21 17.21
C GLU A 20 144.29 -215.12 17.90
N TRP A 21 144.54 -214.87 19.19
CA TRP A 21 143.83 -213.83 19.95
C TRP A 21 144.06 -212.43 19.38
N ILE A 22 145.29 -212.12 18.94
CA ILE A 22 145.59 -210.83 18.30
C ILE A 22 144.86 -210.68 16.96
N ILE A 23 144.81 -211.73 16.14
CA ILE A 23 144.10 -211.70 14.85
C ILE A 23 142.61 -211.45 15.07
N ASP A 24 141.99 -212.19 16.01
CA ASP A 24 140.57 -212.05 16.30
C ASP A 24 140.25 -210.68 16.92
N TRP A 25 141.11 -210.16 17.80
CA TRP A 25 140.98 -208.81 18.36
C TRP A 25 141.10 -207.71 17.30
N VAL A 26 142.06 -207.80 16.38
CA VAL A 26 142.21 -206.81 15.30
C VAL A 26 141.02 -206.86 14.34
N TYR A 27 140.55 -208.04 13.98
CA TYR A 27 139.40 -208.21 13.09
C TYR A 27 138.12 -207.65 13.72
N TRP A 28 137.81 -208.03 14.97
CA TRP A 28 136.66 -207.51 15.69
C TRP A 28 136.75 -206.02 15.95
N ARG A 29 137.94 -205.50 16.30
CA ARG A 29 138.15 -204.05 16.49
C ARG A 29 137.87 -203.28 15.21
N ARG A 30 138.34 -203.77 14.06
CA ARG A 30 138.14 -203.11 12.77
C ARG A 30 136.67 -203.14 12.34
N LYS A 31 135.97 -204.27 12.53
CA LYS A 31 134.56 -204.43 12.17
C LYS A 31 133.62 -203.64 13.10
N CYS A 32 133.90 -203.59 14.41
CA CYS A 32 133.19 -202.71 15.34
C CYS A 32 133.39 -201.23 15.01
N GLN A 33 134.58 -200.85 14.52
CA GLN A 33 134.87 -199.47 14.13
C GLN A 33 134.11 -199.06 12.86
N GLU A 34 134.06 -199.92 11.83
CA GLU A 34 133.27 -199.67 10.62
C GLU A 34 131.75 -199.64 10.90
N ALA A 35 131.24 -200.55 11.73
CA ALA A 35 129.82 -200.53 12.14
C ALA A 35 129.47 -199.27 12.94
N SER A 36 130.37 -198.81 13.82
CA SER A 36 130.21 -197.56 14.55
C SER A 36 130.26 -196.35 13.62
N GLN A 37 131.11 -196.36 12.58
CA GLN A 37 131.17 -195.28 11.58
C GLN A 37 129.89 -195.22 10.76
N ARG A 38 129.37 -196.35 10.27
CA ARG A 38 128.09 -196.39 9.55
C ARG A 38 126.93 -195.90 10.41
N CYS A 39 126.88 -196.31 11.67
CA CYS A 39 125.87 -195.83 12.61
C CYS A 39 126.02 -194.32 12.86
N GLN A 40 127.25 -193.81 13.00
CA GLN A 40 127.50 -192.37 13.11
C GLN A 40 127.10 -191.61 11.84
N GLU A 41 127.41 -192.12 10.65
CA GLU A 41 127.02 -191.51 9.37
C GLU A 41 125.51 -191.52 9.15
N GLU A 42 124.81 -192.61 9.49
CA GLU A 42 123.35 -192.67 9.43
C GLU A 42 122.70 -191.67 10.40
N ILE A 43 123.23 -191.55 11.62
CA ILE A 43 122.78 -190.54 12.60
C ILE A 43 123.04 -189.12 12.06
N GLN A 44 124.20 -188.86 11.44
CA GLN A 44 124.48 -187.55 10.85
C GLN A 44 123.54 -187.24 9.69
N LEU A 45 123.28 -188.20 8.80
CA LEU A 45 122.35 -188.04 7.69
C LEU A 45 120.90 -187.84 8.15
N THR A 46 120.45 -188.53 9.20
CA THR A 46 119.12 -188.29 9.78
C THR A 46 119.04 -186.92 10.45
N LEU A 47 120.07 -186.52 11.20
CA LEU A 47 120.18 -185.18 11.77
C LEU A 47 120.20 -184.09 10.70
N ASP A 48 120.93 -184.27 9.60
CA ASP A 48 120.97 -183.31 8.49
C ASP A 48 119.65 -183.23 7.73
N ARG A 49 118.95 -184.37 7.56
CA ARG A 49 117.60 -184.40 6.99
C ARG A 49 116.60 -183.69 7.89
N GLU A 50 116.62 -183.97 9.19
CA GLU A 50 115.76 -183.30 10.15
C GLU A 50 116.09 -181.82 10.24
N ARG A 51 117.37 -181.45 10.27
CA ARG A 51 117.83 -180.05 10.27
C ARG A 51 117.38 -179.32 9.02
N SER A 52 117.49 -179.95 7.84
CA SER A 52 117.01 -179.37 6.58
C SER A 52 115.50 -179.24 6.55
N ARG A 53 114.76 -180.22 7.09
CA ARG A 53 113.29 -180.14 7.24
C ARG A 53 112.89 -179.01 8.17
N TRP A 54 113.50 -178.93 9.36
CA TRP A 54 113.26 -177.85 10.32
C TRP A 54 113.65 -176.49 9.77
N GLN A 55 114.74 -176.38 9.01
CA GLN A 55 115.13 -175.15 8.32
C GLN A 55 114.09 -174.75 7.27
N GLN A 56 113.64 -175.68 6.43
CA GLN A 56 112.60 -175.42 5.43
C GLN A 56 111.26 -175.03 6.08
N GLU A 57 110.86 -175.71 7.16
CA GLU A 57 109.64 -175.38 7.91
C GLU A 57 109.74 -174.01 8.58
N LEU A 58 110.90 -173.68 9.16
CA LEU A 58 111.17 -172.38 9.77
C LEU A 58 111.17 -171.27 8.71
N ASP A 59 111.83 -171.47 7.57
CA ASP A 59 111.86 -170.51 6.47
C ASP A 59 110.48 -170.31 5.85
N ALA A 60 109.70 -171.39 5.69
CA ALA A 60 108.32 -171.31 5.22
C ALA A 60 107.41 -170.59 6.24
N ALA A 61 107.59 -170.83 7.53
CA ALA A 61 106.85 -170.13 8.58
C ALA A 61 107.23 -168.64 8.64
N LEU A 62 108.52 -168.31 8.56
CA LEU A 62 109.01 -166.93 8.50
C LEU A 62 108.54 -166.22 7.22
N ALA A 63 108.50 -166.90 6.08
CA ALA A 63 107.96 -166.37 4.84
C ALA A 63 106.46 -166.05 4.98
N ARG A 64 105.66 -166.99 5.51
CA ARG A 64 104.23 -166.77 5.79
C ARG A 64 104.00 -165.60 6.75
N GLU A 65 104.84 -165.47 7.79
CA GLU A 65 104.70 -164.38 8.75
C GLU A 65 105.14 -163.03 8.16
N ARG A 66 106.17 -163.01 7.30
CA ARG A 66 106.54 -161.82 6.52
C ARG A 66 105.45 -161.42 5.54
N GLU A 67 104.85 -162.37 4.82
CA GLU A 67 103.71 -162.11 3.93
C GLU A 67 102.52 -161.57 4.71
N ARG A 68 102.21 -162.13 5.89
CA ARG A 68 101.19 -161.59 6.81
C ARG A 68 101.53 -160.19 7.28
N GLN A 69 102.77 -159.93 7.68
CA GLN A 69 103.21 -158.59 8.09
C GLN A 69 103.09 -157.59 6.96
N GLN A 70 103.49 -157.95 5.74
CA GLN A 70 103.34 -157.10 4.55
C GLN A 70 101.87 -156.86 4.22
N ALA A 71 101.02 -157.89 4.28
CA ALA A 71 99.58 -157.75 4.06
C ALA A 71 98.93 -156.84 5.12
N LEU A 72 99.30 -157.00 6.40
CA LEU A 72 98.82 -156.13 7.48
C LEU A 72 99.35 -154.70 7.34
N GLN A 73 100.60 -154.50 6.90
CA GLN A 73 101.14 -153.18 6.60
C GLN A 73 100.38 -152.51 5.45
N ALA A 74 100.13 -153.23 4.35
CA ALA A 74 99.35 -152.71 3.23
C ALA A 74 97.91 -152.37 3.64
N GLN A 75 97.27 -153.19 4.48
CA GLN A 75 95.94 -152.89 5.03
C GLN A 75 95.96 -151.67 5.95
N LEU A 76 96.99 -151.52 6.78
CA LEU A 76 97.15 -150.37 7.67
C LEU A 76 97.41 -149.09 6.87
N GLU A 77 98.24 -149.13 5.84
CA GLU A 77 98.46 -148.01 4.91
C GLU A 77 97.17 -147.64 4.17
N GLN A 78 96.42 -148.63 3.66
CA GLN A 78 95.13 -148.39 3.02
C GLN A 78 94.12 -147.78 3.99
N ALA A 79 94.02 -148.29 5.21
CA ALA A 79 93.14 -147.75 6.24
C ALA A 79 93.56 -146.33 6.66
N GLN A 80 94.86 -146.04 6.71
CA GLN A 80 95.37 -144.69 6.97
C GLN A 80 95.02 -143.72 5.84
N GLN A 81 95.16 -144.14 4.58
CA GLN A 81 94.74 -143.33 3.43
C GLN A 81 93.24 -143.05 3.45
N GLN A 82 92.42 -144.07 3.73
CA GLN A 82 90.97 -143.91 3.86
C GLN A 82 90.60 -142.98 5.03
N ALA A 83 91.29 -143.10 6.18
CA ALA A 83 91.06 -142.22 7.32
C ALA A 83 91.44 -140.76 7.00
N GLN A 84 92.54 -140.54 6.28
CA GLN A 84 92.96 -139.20 5.82
C GLN A 84 91.96 -138.61 4.83
N GLU A 85 91.45 -139.41 3.88
CA GLU A 85 90.43 -138.96 2.93
C GLU A 85 89.13 -138.58 3.64
N LEU A 86 88.65 -139.43 4.56
CA LEU A 86 87.46 -139.13 5.36
C LEU A 86 87.65 -137.90 6.24
N GLN A 87 88.85 -137.69 6.79
CA GLN A 87 89.17 -136.50 7.57
C GLN A 87 89.13 -135.24 6.70
N ALA A 88 89.72 -135.28 5.50
CA ALA A 88 89.67 -134.16 4.55
C ALA A 88 88.22 -133.85 4.12
N GLN A 89 87.40 -134.88 3.86
CA GLN A 89 85.98 -134.72 3.56
C GLN A 89 85.20 -134.14 4.74
N LEU A 90 85.48 -134.57 5.98
CA LEU A 90 84.86 -134.03 7.18
C LEU A 90 85.24 -132.55 7.38
N GLU A 91 86.50 -132.19 7.20
CA GLU A 91 86.98 -130.80 7.28
C GLU A 91 86.31 -129.93 6.20
N GLN A 92 86.20 -130.43 4.97
CA GLN A 92 85.47 -129.74 3.89
C GLN A 92 83.98 -129.57 4.23
N ALA A 93 83.32 -130.62 4.74
CA ALA A 93 81.92 -130.55 5.14
C ALA A 93 81.71 -129.56 6.31
N GLN A 94 82.63 -129.52 7.28
CA GLN A 94 82.60 -128.55 8.38
C GLN A 94 82.74 -127.11 7.87
N GLN A 95 83.65 -126.86 6.93
CA GLN A 95 83.79 -125.54 6.29
C GLN A 95 82.53 -125.14 5.51
N GLN A 96 81.91 -126.08 4.80
CA GLN A 96 80.64 -125.84 4.11
C GLN A 96 79.52 -125.51 5.08
N VAL A 97 79.40 -126.26 6.19
CA VAL A 97 78.40 -125.98 7.23
C VAL A 97 78.62 -124.61 7.85
N GLN A 98 79.87 -124.23 8.17
CA GLN A 98 80.18 -122.89 8.68
C GLN A 98 79.81 -121.77 7.69
N THR A 99 80.11 -121.98 6.41
CA THR A 99 79.76 -121.02 5.34
C THR A 99 78.24 -120.87 5.21
N LEU A 100 77.51 -121.98 5.21
CA LEU A 100 76.04 -121.98 5.16
C LEU A 100 75.42 -121.36 6.41
N GLN A 101 76.00 -121.57 7.59
CA GLN A 101 75.57 -120.92 8.83
C GLN A 101 75.73 -119.40 8.75
N ALA A 102 76.88 -118.91 8.28
CA ALA A 102 77.13 -117.49 8.08
C ALA A 102 76.16 -116.88 7.04
N GLN A 103 75.89 -117.58 5.95
CA GLN A 103 74.90 -117.15 4.95
C GLN A 103 73.49 -117.12 5.53
N LEU A 104 73.08 -118.14 6.29
CA LEU A 104 71.78 -118.19 6.94
C LEU A 104 71.60 -117.05 7.96
N GLU A 105 72.64 -116.74 8.73
CA GLU A 105 72.63 -115.59 9.65
C GLU A 105 72.52 -114.27 8.90
N GLN A 106 73.24 -114.11 7.79
CA GLN A 106 73.14 -112.92 6.95
C GLN A 106 71.72 -112.76 6.37
N GLU A 107 71.12 -113.83 5.85
CA GLU A 107 69.76 -113.79 5.32
C GLU A 107 68.72 -113.54 6.42
N ARG A 108 68.92 -114.07 7.63
CA ARG A 108 68.07 -113.75 8.79
C ARG A 108 68.15 -112.26 9.15
N GLN A 109 69.35 -111.69 9.17
CA GLN A 109 69.54 -110.26 9.43
C GLN A 109 68.88 -109.41 8.33
N ARG A 110 69.02 -109.79 7.06
CA ARG A 110 68.34 -109.13 5.92
C ARG A 110 66.82 -109.20 6.07
N ALA A 111 66.28 -110.37 6.40
CA ALA A 111 64.85 -110.55 6.61
C ALA A 111 64.32 -109.69 7.77
N GLN A 112 65.05 -109.60 8.88
CA GLN A 112 64.71 -108.72 10.01
C GLN A 112 64.75 -107.24 9.62
N ALA A 113 65.78 -106.81 8.87
CA ALA A 113 65.87 -105.43 8.39
C ALA A 113 64.70 -105.08 7.46
N LEU A 114 64.38 -105.95 6.50
CA LEU A 114 63.23 -105.77 5.60
C LEU A 114 61.89 -105.76 6.35
N GLN A 115 61.75 -106.59 7.40
CA GLN A 115 60.55 -106.54 8.26
C GLN A 115 60.40 -105.20 8.96
N ALA A 116 61.49 -104.67 9.54
CA ALA A 116 61.48 -103.35 10.18
C ALA A 116 61.16 -102.22 9.18
N GLU A 117 61.73 -102.28 7.97
CA GLU A 117 61.43 -101.31 6.91
C GLU A 117 59.96 -101.40 6.46
N LEU A 118 59.40 -102.61 6.34
CA LEU A 118 57.98 -102.80 6.01
C LEU A 118 57.06 -102.27 7.10
N GLU A 119 57.39 -102.47 8.38
CA GLU A 119 56.64 -101.91 9.51
C GLU A 119 56.68 -100.38 9.48
N GLN A 120 57.86 -99.78 9.29
CA GLN A 120 57.99 -98.34 9.17
C GLN A 120 57.23 -97.78 7.96
N ALA A 121 57.25 -98.48 6.82
CA ALA A 121 56.50 -98.09 5.63
C ALA A 121 54.98 -98.16 5.87
N ARG A 122 54.50 -99.17 6.62
CA ARG A 122 53.08 -99.29 7.01
C ARG A 122 52.65 -98.16 7.94
N GLU A 123 53.48 -97.82 8.92
CA GLU A 123 53.21 -96.68 9.82
C GLU A 123 53.10 -95.37 9.03
N ARG A 124 54.07 -95.09 8.15
CA ARG A 124 54.03 -93.93 7.25
C ARG A 124 52.79 -93.93 6.35
N ALA A 125 52.39 -95.10 5.83
CA ALA A 125 51.18 -95.20 5.00
C ALA A 125 49.92 -94.85 5.80
N ASN A 126 49.82 -95.32 7.06
CA ASN A 126 48.71 -94.99 7.95
C ASN A 126 48.69 -93.50 8.32
N GLU A 127 49.85 -92.90 8.60
CA GLU A 127 49.98 -91.46 8.85
C GLU A 127 49.52 -90.62 7.65
N LEU A 128 49.98 -90.98 6.44
CA LEU A 128 49.57 -90.30 5.21
C LEU A 128 48.08 -90.48 4.93
N GLN A 129 47.51 -91.65 5.23
CA GLN A 129 46.07 -91.89 5.08
C GLN A 129 45.26 -91.02 6.06
N ALA A 130 45.72 -90.88 7.30
CA ALA A 130 45.10 -89.99 8.29
C ALA A 130 45.21 -88.51 7.85
N ALA A 131 46.38 -88.08 7.37
CA ALA A 131 46.58 -86.74 6.84
C ALA A 131 45.68 -86.46 5.62
N LEU A 132 45.56 -87.42 4.70
CA LEU A 132 44.66 -87.33 3.54
C LEU A 132 43.20 -87.17 3.98
N ALA A 133 42.75 -87.96 4.95
CA ALA A 133 41.40 -87.86 5.50
C ALA A 133 41.13 -86.48 6.14
N GLN A 134 42.12 -85.93 6.85
CA GLN A 134 42.03 -84.61 7.45
C GLN A 134 41.94 -83.50 6.37
N VAL A 135 42.80 -83.55 5.35
CA VAL A 135 42.76 -82.60 4.22
C VAL A 135 41.44 -82.70 3.45
N GLN A 136 40.88 -83.90 3.29
CA GLN A 136 39.56 -84.09 2.66
C GLN A 136 38.45 -83.43 3.49
N LYS A 137 38.48 -83.59 4.82
CA LYS A 137 37.53 -82.93 5.72
C LYS A 137 37.63 -81.41 5.64
N GLU A 138 38.85 -80.86 5.64
CA GLU A 138 39.09 -79.41 5.49
C GLU A 138 38.61 -78.90 4.13
N ARG A 139 38.89 -79.63 3.04
CA ARG A 139 38.37 -79.32 1.70
C ARG A 139 36.85 -79.26 1.69
N ASP A 140 36.18 -80.21 2.33
CA ASP A 140 34.71 -80.27 2.34
C ASP A 140 34.10 -79.16 3.21
N GLN A 141 34.78 -78.79 4.31
CA GLN A 141 34.42 -77.60 5.09
C GLN A 141 34.58 -76.30 4.29
N ILE A 142 35.70 -76.14 3.56
CA ILE A 142 35.93 -74.97 2.71
C ILE A 142 34.89 -74.91 1.59
N LYS A 143 34.57 -76.04 0.95
CA LYS A 143 33.50 -76.09 -0.06
C LYS A 143 32.16 -75.63 0.51
N ALA A 144 31.77 -76.12 1.68
CA ALA A 144 30.54 -75.69 2.34
C ALA A 144 30.53 -74.18 2.68
N GLN A 145 31.68 -73.63 3.10
CA GLN A 145 31.83 -72.19 3.34
C GLN A 145 31.72 -71.37 2.04
N VAL A 146 32.30 -71.87 0.95
CA VAL A 146 32.20 -71.24 -0.37
C VAL A 146 30.75 -71.25 -0.86
N ASP A 147 30.05 -72.38 -0.75
CA ASP A 147 28.63 -72.47 -1.11
C ASP A 147 27.78 -71.49 -0.29
N GLN A 148 28.04 -71.39 1.02
CA GLN A 148 27.36 -70.43 1.88
C GLN A 148 27.66 -68.97 1.47
N ALA A 149 28.91 -68.67 1.10
CA ALA A 149 29.28 -67.34 0.63
C ALA A 149 28.59 -66.98 -0.69
N TYR A 150 28.45 -67.94 -1.62
CA TYR A 150 27.69 -67.75 -2.86
C TYR A 150 26.21 -67.46 -2.61
N GLN A 151 25.56 -68.19 -1.69
CA GLN A 151 24.17 -67.92 -1.32
C GLN A 151 24.01 -66.51 -0.75
N ARG A 152 24.88 -66.11 0.18
CA ARG A 152 24.88 -64.75 0.75
C ARG A 152 25.12 -63.67 -0.30
N TYR A 153 26.03 -63.91 -1.25
CA TYR A 153 26.27 -63.00 -2.36
C TYR A 153 24.99 -62.76 -3.17
N HIS A 154 24.27 -63.83 -3.55
CA HIS A 154 23.03 -63.70 -4.31
C HIS A 154 21.89 -63.04 -3.51
N GLU A 155 21.78 -63.30 -2.21
CA GLU A 155 20.83 -62.60 -1.34
C GLU A 155 21.10 -61.10 -1.30
N VAL A 156 22.37 -60.71 -1.12
CA VAL A 156 22.78 -59.30 -1.13
C VAL A 156 22.57 -58.66 -2.49
N GLU A 157 22.86 -59.36 -3.58
CA GLU A 157 22.64 -58.89 -4.94
C GLU A 157 21.15 -58.64 -5.23
N ALA A 158 20.27 -59.55 -4.79
CA ALA A 158 18.82 -59.39 -4.89
C ALA A 158 18.31 -58.20 -4.03
N ALA A 159 18.82 -58.06 -2.80
CA ALA A 159 18.48 -56.94 -1.94
C ALA A 159 18.93 -55.60 -2.53
N LEU A 160 20.14 -55.54 -3.10
CA LEU A 160 20.67 -54.35 -3.77
C LEU A 160 19.81 -53.96 -4.98
N LYS A 161 19.35 -54.93 -5.78
CA LYS A 161 18.43 -54.68 -6.89
C LYS A 161 17.12 -54.04 -6.40
N LYS A 162 16.54 -54.59 -5.33
CA LYS A 162 15.30 -54.06 -4.73
C LYS A 162 15.47 -52.64 -4.19
N GLU A 163 16.57 -52.35 -3.50
CA GLU A 163 16.83 -50.99 -3.02
C GLU A 163 17.10 -50.01 -4.17
N ARG A 164 17.76 -50.45 -5.26
CA ARG A 164 17.90 -49.62 -6.48
C ARG A 164 16.54 -49.27 -7.09
N GLU A 165 15.64 -50.24 -7.21
CA GLU A 165 14.27 -50.02 -7.69
C GLU A 165 13.52 -49.05 -6.77
N ARG A 166 13.68 -49.17 -5.45
CA ARG A 166 13.13 -48.24 -4.46
C ARG A 166 13.68 -46.82 -4.61
N CYS A 167 14.99 -46.66 -4.80
CA CYS A 167 15.60 -45.35 -5.06
C CYS A 167 15.04 -44.72 -6.33
N GLN A 168 14.92 -45.48 -7.42
CA GLN A 168 14.32 -44.97 -8.66
C GLN A 168 12.87 -44.54 -8.46
N GLN A 169 12.09 -45.28 -7.67
CA GLN A 169 10.72 -44.89 -7.35
C GLN A 169 10.70 -43.58 -6.54
N LEU A 170 11.52 -43.48 -5.50
CA LEU A 170 11.61 -42.25 -4.69
C LEU A 170 12.06 -41.04 -5.51
N GLU A 171 12.97 -41.22 -6.48
CA GLU A 171 13.37 -40.14 -7.38
C GLU A 171 12.21 -39.66 -8.26
N ARG A 172 11.37 -40.58 -8.77
CA ARG A 172 10.15 -40.23 -9.52
C ARG A 172 9.15 -39.50 -8.65
N ASP A 173 8.89 -40.01 -7.46
CA ASP A 173 7.95 -39.39 -6.51
C ASP A 173 8.42 -37.98 -6.12
N LEU A 174 9.73 -37.80 -5.93
CA LEU A 174 10.32 -36.50 -5.60
C LEU A 174 10.27 -35.53 -6.79
N ALA A 175 10.46 -36.01 -8.02
CA ALA A 175 10.25 -35.21 -9.22
C ALA A 175 8.79 -34.77 -9.38
N GLU A 176 7.83 -35.67 -9.12
CA GLU A 176 6.40 -35.35 -9.16
C GLU A 176 6.02 -34.34 -8.06
N ALA A 177 6.53 -34.51 -6.84
CA ALA A 177 6.32 -33.56 -5.75
C ALA A 177 6.91 -32.17 -6.07
N ARG A 178 8.08 -32.11 -6.72
CA ARG A 178 8.67 -30.84 -7.20
C ARG A 178 7.80 -30.18 -8.25
N ALA A 179 7.26 -30.93 -9.21
CA ALA A 179 6.36 -30.40 -10.22
C ALA A 179 5.07 -29.84 -9.59
N LYS A 180 4.47 -30.56 -8.62
CA LYS A 180 3.30 -30.08 -7.85
C LYS A 180 3.61 -28.81 -7.06
N LEU A 181 4.80 -28.72 -6.44
CA LEU A 181 5.21 -27.49 -5.74
C LEU A 181 5.40 -26.32 -6.71
N GLN A 182 5.94 -26.55 -7.90
CA GLN A 182 6.06 -25.51 -8.93
C GLN A 182 4.68 -25.03 -9.41
N SER A 183 3.73 -25.94 -9.66
CA SER A 183 2.38 -25.55 -10.06
C SER A 183 1.65 -24.78 -8.96
N LEU A 184 1.76 -25.22 -7.70
CA LEU A 184 1.18 -24.51 -6.56
C LEU A 184 1.80 -23.12 -6.37
N ARG A 185 3.12 -22.98 -6.56
CA ARG A 185 3.78 -21.67 -6.53
C ARG A 185 3.25 -20.75 -7.63
N ALA A 186 3.12 -21.25 -8.86
CA ALA A 186 2.55 -20.49 -9.96
C ALA A 186 1.10 -20.03 -9.66
N GLN A 187 0.27 -20.92 -9.09
CA GLN A 187 -1.08 -20.56 -8.65
C GLN A 187 -1.08 -19.48 -7.55
N VAL A 188 -0.15 -19.57 -6.59
CA VAL A 188 -0.02 -18.53 -5.54
C VAL A 188 0.39 -17.19 -6.14
N ASP A 189 1.31 -17.18 -7.10
CA ASP A 189 1.74 -15.95 -7.79
C ASP A 189 0.61 -15.36 -8.64
N GLU A 190 -0.20 -16.19 -9.30
CA GLU A 190 -1.40 -15.77 -10.03
C GLU A 190 -2.44 -15.14 -9.10
N VAL A 191 -2.75 -15.80 -7.97
CA VAL A 191 -3.67 -15.25 -6.95
C VAL A 191 -3.14 -13.94 -6.38
N ARG A 192 -1.84 -13.81 -6.15
CA ARG A 192 -1.22 -12.55 -5.70
C ARG A 192 -1.39 -11.45 -6.74
N ALA A 193 -1.18 -11.76 -8.02
CA ALA A 193 -1.38 -10.79 -9.10
C ALA A 193 -2.84 -10.33 -9.17
N MET A 194 -3.80 -11.26 -9.10
CA MET A 194 -5.24 -10.94 -9.03
C MET A 194 -5.56 -10.04 -7.83
N LEU A 195 -5.01 -10.35 -6.66
CA LEU A 195 -5.20 -9.55 -5.45
C LEU A 195 -4.67 -8.11 -5.60
N GLU A 196 -3.48 -7.94 -6.19
CA GLU A 196 -2.93 -6.60 -6.45
C GLU A 196 -3.75 -5.83 -7.48
N GLN A 197 -4.28 -6.50 -8.51
CA GLN A 197 -5.20 -5.90 -9.47
C GLN A 197 -6.50 -5.44 -8.78
N GLU A 198 -7.09 -6.28 -7.95
CA GLU A 198 -8.32 -5.96 -7.22
C GLU A 198 -8.10 -4.81 -6.22
N LYS A 199 -6.96 -4.79 -5.53
CA LYS A 199 -6.56 -3.64 -4.69
C LYS A 199 -6.43 -2.34 -5.49
N ALA A 200 -5.90 -2.40 -6.71
CA ALA A 200 -5.80 -1.22 -7.58
C ALA A 200 -7.18 -0.70 -7.98
N VAL A 201 -8.09 -1.60 -8.39
CA VAL A 201 -9.49 -1.26 -8.69
C VAL A 201 -10.17 -0.67 -7.47
N LEU A 202 -9.98 -1.25 -6.29
CA LEU A 202 -10.54 -0.72 -5.05
C LEU A 202 -10.04 0.71 -4.76
N ARG A 203 -8.75 1.00 -5.00
CA ARG A 203 -8.21 2.37 -4.87
C ARG A 203 -8.86 3.34 -5.86
N GLU A 204 -9.05 2.93 -7.11
CA GLU A 204 -9.74 3.76 -8.11
C GLU A 204 -11.19 4.05 -7.71
N GLU A 205 -11.93 3.04 -7.27
CA GLU A 205 -13.31 3.20 -6.79
C GLU A 205 -13.38 4.07 -5.53
N GLN A 206 -12.42 3.96 -4.62
CA GLN A 206 -12.33 4.86 -3.47
C GLN A 206 -12.11 6.32 -3.90
N GLU A 207 -11.25 6.58 -4.89
CA GLU A 207 -11.06 7.93 -5.43
C GLU A 207 -12.29 8.44 -6.19
N ARG A 208 -12.96 7.58 -6.97
CA ARG A 208 -14.26 7.93 -7.60
C ARG A 208 -15.29 8.28 -6.55
N ARG A 209 -15.40 7.50 -5.48
CA ARG A 209 -16.31 7.76 -4.38
C ARG A 209 -16.02 9.09 -3.70
N LYS A 210 -14.75 9.42 -3.42
CA LYS A 210 -14.38 10.74 -2.86
C LYS A 210 -14.79 11.89 -3.77
N LYS A 211 -14.60 11.77 -5.09
CA LYS A 211 -15.03 12.76 -6.08
C LYS A 211 -16.54 12.94 -6.08
N LEU A 212 -17.29 11.84 -6.16
CA LEU A 212 -18.75 11.84 -6.08
C LEU A 212 -19.26 12.44 -4.76
N GLU A 213 -18.62 12.13 -3.63
CA GLU A 213 -18.97 12.74 -2.34
C GLU A 213 -18.71 14.26 -2.33
N ALA A 214 -17.64 14.73 -2.96
CA ALA A 214 -17.37 16.15 -3.11
C ALA A 214 -18.39 16.84 -4.04
N GLU A 215 -18.70 16.25 -5.20
CA GLU A 215 -19.72 16.72 -6.14
C GLU A 215 -21.10 16.76 -5.47
N LEU A 216 -21.46 15.73 -4.71
CA LEU A 216 -22.71 15.68 -3.97
C LEU A 216 -22.77 16.80 -2.92
N ARG A 217 -21.69 17.05 -2.17
CA ARG A 217 -21.61 18.17 -1.22
C ARG A 217 -21.77 19.52 -1.93
N GLN A 218 -21.12 19.71 -3.07
CA GLN A 218 -21.25 20.94 -3.85
C GLN A 218 -22.68 21.12 -4.37
N ALA A 219 -23.28 20.05 -4.91
CA ALA A 219 -24.67 20.04 -5.34
C ALA A 219 -25.62 20.36 -4.17
N GLN A 220 -25.39 19.78 -2.98
CA GLN A 220 -26.16 20.08 -1.77
C GLN A 220 -26.02 21.54 -1.34
N GLN A 221 -24.81 22.10 -1.33
CA GLN A 221 -24.58 23.52 -1.02
C GLN A 221 -25.28 24.44 -2.03
N SER A 222 -25.18 24.14 -3.32
CA SER A 222 -25.86 24.91 -4.38
C SER A 222 -27.38 24.80 -4.27
N ALA A 223 -27.91 23.62 -3.95
CA ALA A 223 -29.34 23.43 -3.70
C ALA A 223 -29.79 24.20 -2.45
N GLN A 224 -28.97 24.26 -1.40
CA GLN A 224 -29.26 25.04 -0.19
C GLN A 224 -29.25 26.55 -0.48
N SER A 225 -28.27 27.05 -1.25
CA SER A 225 -28.25 28.47 -1.65
C SER A 225 -29.43 28.81 -2.55
N MET A 226 -29.78 27.94 -3.51
CA MET A 226 -30.98 28.11 -4.33
C MET A 226 -32.26 28.10 -3.48
N ARG A 227 -32.36 27.24 -2.47
CA ARG A 227 -33.51 27.25 -1.54
C ARG A 227 -33.62 28.56 -0.78
N LEU A 228 -32.51 29.07 -0.24
CA LEU A 228 -32.48 30.37 0.45
C LEU A 228 -32.85 31.51 -0.50
N GLU A 229 -32.40 31.47 -1.75
CA GLU A 229 -32.76 32.47 -2.75
C GLU A 229 -34.25 32.38 -3.12
N VAL A 230 -34.81 31.18 -3.24
CA VAL A 230 -36.25 30.96 -3.43
C VAL A 230 -37.05 31.49 -2.24
N GLU A 231 -36.61 31.26 -1.00
CA GLU A 231 -37.24 31.84 0.19
C GLU A 231 -37.15 33.37 0.20
N ARG A 232 -36.01 33.94 -0.19
CA ARG A 232 -35.83 35.40 -0.33
C ARG A 232 -36.79 35.97 -1.37
N ILE A 233 -36.84 35.38 -2.57
CA ILE A 233 -37.76 35.78 -3.64
C ILE A 233 -39.21 35.65 -3.16
N ARG A 234 -39.55 34.58 -2.43
CA ARG A 234 -40.89 34.39 -1.86
C ARG A 234 -41.25 35.51 -0.88
N HIS A 235 -40.33 35.90 0.00
CA HIS A 235 -40.55 37.01 0.93
C HIS A 235 -40.68 38.34 0.18
N GLN A 236 -39.81 38.62 -0.80
CA GLN A 236 -39.91 39.81 -1.66
C GLN A 236 -41.24 39.86 -2.40
N PHE A 237 -41.71 38.73 -2.93
CA PHE A 237 -43.01 38.63 -3.59
C PHE A 237 -44.17 38.84 -2.61
N GLN A 238 -44.09 38.32 -1.39
CA GLN A 238 -45.09 38.61 -0.35
C GLN A 238 -45.13 40.10 0.04
N ASP A 239 -43.98 40.75 0.14
CA ASP A 239 -43.93 42.19 0.44
C ASP A 239 -44.46 43.01 -0.74
N ALA A 240 -44.13 42.64 -1.97
CA ALA A 240 -44.71 43.24 -3.17
C ALA A 240 -46.23 43.07 -3.23
N LEU A 241 -46.77 41.91 -2.84
CA LEU A 241 -48.21 41.69 -2.71
C LEU A 241 -48.85 42.61 -1.68
N LYS A 242 -48.23 42.78 -0.50
CA LYS A 242 -48.71 43.72 0.53
C LYS A 242 -48.70 45.17 0.04
N ILE A 243 -47.63 45.57 -0.64
CA ILE A 243 -47.53 46.92 -1.22
C ILE A 243 -48.61 47.09 -2.29
N SER A 244 -48.80 46.10 -3.16
CA SER A 244 -49.84 46.15 -4.19
C SER A 244 -51.25 46.23 -3.60
N SER A 245 -51.55 45.51 -2.51
CA SER A 245 -52.85 45.60 -1.85
C SER A 245 -53.06 46.96 -1.19
N GLN A 246 -52.03 47.51 -0.53
CA GLN A 246 -52.06 48.87 0.02
C GLN A 246 -52.25 49.93 -1.08
N GLN A 247 -51.63 49.74 -2.25
CA GLN A 247 -51.84 50.63 -3.41
C GLN A 247 -53.26 50.50 -3.97
N GLN A 248 -53.83 49.30 -4.02
CA GLN A 248 -55.24 49.11 -4.39
C GLN A 248 -56.20 49.80 -3.42
N GLU A 249 -55.94 49.73 -2.11
CA GLU A 249 -56.73 50.45 -1.09
C GLU A 249 -56.62 51.97 -1.26
N ARG A 250 -55.40 52.50 -1.47
CA ARG A 250 -55.18 53.92 -1.79
C ARG A 250 -55.86 54.36 -3.07
N CYS A 251 -55.83 53.55 -4.12
CA CYS A 251 -56.56 53.83 -5.36
C CYS A 251 -58.07 53.94 -5.09
N ARG A 252 -58.65 53.03 -4.30
CA ARG A 252 -60.07 53.10 -3.90
C ARG A 252 -60.38 54.34 -3.07
N GLU A 253 -59.51 54.71 -2.14
CA GLU A 253 -59.67 55.94 -1.35
C GLU A 253 -59.63 57.20 -2.22
N LEU A 254 -58.70 57.25 -3.18
CA LEU A 254 -58.57 58.36 -4.12
C LEU A 254 -59.77 58.42 -5.09
N GLU A 255 -60.26 57.28 -5.57
CA GLU A 255 -61.48 57.19 -6.39
C GLU A 255 -62.70 57.71 -5.61
N ALA A 256 -62.88 57.30 -4.36
CA ALA A 256 -63.95 57.81 -3.49
C ALA A 256 -63.82 59.32 -3.20
N ALA A 257 -62.59 59.81 -3.02
CA ALA A 257 -62.32 61.24 -2.84
C ALA A 257 -62.62 62.04 -4.13
N LEU A 258 -62.35 61.47 -5.30
CA LEU A 258 -62.69 62.05 -6.59
C LEU A 258 -64.21 62.15 -6.77
N GLU A 259 -64.96 61.08 -6.46
CA GLU A 259 -66.42 61.10 -6.49
C GLU A 259 -67.01 62.16 -5.55
N GLN A 260 -66.46 62.31 -4.34
CA GLN A 260 -66.85 63.39 -3.43
C GLN A 260 -66.53 64.78 -4.00
N ALA A 261 -65.38 64.95 -4.65
CA ALA A 261 -65.01 66.22 -5.28
C ALA A 261 -65.92 66.55 -6.47
N GLU A 262 -66.32 65.56 -7.26
CA GLU A 262 -67.29 65.71 -8.34
C GLU A 262 -68.68 66.07 -7.82
N GLN A 263 -69.16 65.43 -6.74
CA GLN A 263 -70.42 65.81 -6.09
C GLN A 263 -70.38 67.26 -5.60
N ARG A 264 -69.28 67.69 -4.97
CA ARG A 264 -69.08 69.09 -4.56
C ARG A 264 -69.07 70.04 -5.75
N MET A 265 -68.46 69.68 -6.88
CA MET A 265 -68.53 70.49 -8.10
C MET A 265 -69.96 70.62 -8.61
N ARG A 266 -70.76 69.55 -8.62
CA ARG A 266 -72.17 69.60 -9.03
C ARG A 266 -73.00 70.49 -8.11
N GLU A 267 -72.79 70.41 -6.79
CA GLU A 267 -73.44 71.31 -5.82
C GLU A 267 -73.05 72.78 -6.02
N LEU A 268 -71.76 73.05 -6.26
CA LEU A 268 -71.28 74.41 -6.54
C LEU A 268 -71.82 74.94 -7.87
N GLN A 269 -71.93 74.10 -8.91
CA GLN A 269 -72.54 74.47 -10.18
C GLN A 269 -74.02 74.84 -10.00
N ALA A 270 -74.79 74.07 -9.22
CA ALA A 270 -76.18 74.39 -8.89
C ALA A 270 -76.31 75.70 -8.10
N ARG A 271 -75.38 75.97 -7.15
CA ARG A 271 -75.33 77.25 -6.42
C ARG A 271 -75.05 78.45 -7.32
N VAL A 272 -74.19 78.29 -8.32
CA VAL A 272 -73.88 79.36 -9.30
C VAL A 272 -75.09 79.64 -10.19
N GLU A 273 -75.82 78.62 -10.64
CA GLU A 273 -77.07 78.82 -11.39
C GLU A 273 -78.16 79.52 -10.56
N GLN A 274 -78.27 79.19 -9.27
CA GLN A 274 -79.21 79.84 -8.36
C GLN A 274 -78.87 81.33 -8.16
N GLN A 275 -77.59 81.68 -8.04
CA GLN A 275 -77.13 83.08 -7.94
C GLN A 275 -77.40 83.87 -9.22
N ARG A 276 -77.23 83.27 -10.41
CA ARG A 276 -77.58 83.91 -11.69
C ARG A 276 -79.06 84.24 -11.81
N LYS A 277 -79.97 83.33 -11.39
CA LYS A 277 -81.41 83.61 -11.36
C LYS A 277 -81.76 84.76 -10.43
N ARG A 278 -81.16 84.79 -9.22
CA ARG A 278 -81.31 85.92 -8.28
C ARG A 278 -80.83 87.25 -8.84
N GLN A 279 -79.71 87.27 -9.57
CA GLN A 279 -79.23 88.49 -10.22
C GLN A 279 -80.20 89.00 -11.28
N GLN A 280 -80.76 88.12 -12.12
CA GLN A 280 -81.75 88.50 -13.12
C GLN A 280 -83.05 89.06 -12.51
N ASP A 281 -83.55 88.45 -11.42
CA ASP A 281 -84.75 88.94 -10.74
C ASP A 281 -84.53 90.32 -10.08
N LEU A 282 -83.32 90.56 -9.54
CA LEU A 282 -82.93 91.85 -8.95
C LEU A 282 -82.76 92.94 -10.01
N GLU A 283 -82.18 92.62 -11.18
CA GLU A 283 -82.08 93.56 -12.31
C GLU A 283 -83.46 93.99 -12.82
N ALA A 284 -84.40 93.03 -12.96
CA ALA A 284 -85.78 93.35 -13.33
C ALA A 284 -86.51 94.21 -12.29
N ALA A 285 -86.18 94.09 -11.00
CA ALA A 285 -86.73 94.93 -9.94
C ALA A 285 -86.17 96.36 -9.96
N ILE A 286 -84.88 96.53 -10.27
CA ILE A 286 -84.23 97.84 -10.41
C ILE A 286 -84.81 98.62 -11.61
N GLU A 287 -85.11 97.94 -12.72
CA GLU A 287 -85.74 98.56 -13.90
C GLU A 287 -87.14 99.10 -13.59
N ARG A 288 -87.92 98.38 -12.78
CA ARG A 288 -89.27 98.80 -12.34
C ARG A 288 -89.23 100.02 -11.44
N GLU A 289 -88.26 100.11 -10.54
CA GLU A 289 -88.10 101.28 -9.67
C GLU A 289 -87.59 102.51 -10.45
N ARG A 290 -86.71 102.33 -11.45
CA ARG A 290 -86.32 103.43 -12.36
C ARG A 290 -87.50 104.05 -13.12
N GLN A 291 -88.46 103.23 -13.57
CA GLN A 291 -89.67 103.72 -14.24
C GLN A 291 -90.60 104.50 -13.29
N LYS A 292 -90.68 104.10 -12.01
CA LYS A 292 -91.41 104.86 -10.98
C LYS A 292 -90.74 106.21 -10.71
N ILE A 293 -89.42 106.25 -10.63
CA ILE A 293 -88.65 107.50 -10.45
C ILE A 293 -88.84 108.44 -11.65
N GLN A 294 -88.80 107.95 -12.89
CA GLN A 294 -89.01 108.79 -14.09
C GLN A 294 -90.42 109.38 -14.18
N SER A 295 -91.45 108.63 -13.80
CA SER A 295 -92.83 109.13 -13.79
C SER A 295 -93.08 110.12 -12.65
N ALA A 296 -92.44 109.94 -11.48
CA ALA A 296 -92.44 110.90 -10.38
C ALA A 296 -91.68 112.20 -10.73
N GLU A 297 -90.56 112.11 -11.46
CA GLU A 297 -89.80 113.28 -11.95
C GLU A 297 -90.61 114.10 -12.98
N ALA A 298 -91.36 113.44 -13.86
CA ALA A 298 -92.26 114.12 -14.80
C ALA A 298 -93.43 114.83 -14.09
N GLN A 299 -93.94 114.25 -12.99
CA GLN A 299 -94.97 114.86 -12.15
C GLN A 299 -94.42 116.08 -11.38
N PHE A 300 -93.22 115.96 -10.82
CA PHE A 300 -92.53 117.07 -10.15
C PHE A 300 -92.22 118.23 -11.10
N LYS A 301 -91.88 117.94 -12.36
CA LYS A 301 -91.60 118.98 -13.37
C LYS A 301 -92.85 119.79 -13.72
N ARG A 302 -94.02 119.15 -13.88
CA ARG A 302 -95.30 119.85 -14.13
C ARG A 302 -95.76 120.70 -12.94
N TYR A 303 -95.49 120.24 -11.72
CA TYR A 303 -95.81 120.97 -10.50
C TYR A 303 -94.92 122.22 -10.31
N ILE A 304 -93.62 122.11 -10.66
CA ILE A 304 -92.69 123.24 -10.67
C ILE A 304 -93.06 124.28 -11.75
N ASP A 305 -93.50 123.84 -12.94
CA ASP A 305 -93.96 124.77 -13.99
C ASP A 305 -95.26 125.52 -13.58
N GLN A 306 -96.20 124.84 -12.92
CA GLN A 306 -97.40 125.48 -12.35
C GLN A 306 -97.07 126.49 -11.25
N LEU A 307 -96.15 126.15 -10.34
CA LEU A 307 -95.69 127.04 -9.27
C LEU A 307 -94.96 128.26 -9.82
N ASN A 308 -94.15 128.10 -10.88
CA ASN A 308 -93.46 129.21 -11.55
C ASN A 308 -94.42 130.14 -12.29
N GLN A 309 -95.51 129.62 -12.86
CA GLN A 309 -96.56 130.43 -13.49
C GLN A 309 -97.32 131.28 -12.44
N GLN A 310 -97.61 130.71 -11.27
CA GLN A 310 -98.22 131.45 -10.14
C GLN A 310 -97.27 132.47 -9.50
N PHE A 311 -95.96 132.22 -9.53
CA PHE A 311 -94.95 133.19 -9.08
C PHE A 311 -94.78 134.35 -10.06
N LYS A 312 -94.94 134.12 -11.38
CA LYS A 312 -94.85 135.16 -12.41
C LYS A 312 -95.94 136.22 -12.29
N GLU A 313 -97.19 135.82 -12.02
CA GLU A 313 -98.30 136.76 -11.78
C GLU A 313 -98.14 137.56 -10.47
N ARG A 314 -97.52 136.96 -9.44
CA ARG A 314 -97.21 137.64 -8.18
C ARG A 314 -96.05 138.63 -8.32
N LEU A 315 -95.04 138.31 -9.13
CA LEU A 315 -93.92 139.22 -9.40
C LEU A 315 -94.35 140.47 -10.18
N GLU A 316 -95.23 140.35 -11.17
CA GLU A 316 -95.69 141.51 -11.95
C GLU A 316 -96.55 142.48 -11.12
N ARG A 317 -97.30 141.98 -10.13
CA ARG A 317 -98.03 142.84 -9.18
C ARG A 317 -97.11 143.50 -8.14
N ALA A 318 -96.04 142.82 -7.72
CA ALA A 318 -95.05 143.38 -6.80
C ALA A 318 -94.15 144.45 -7.45
N ILE A 319 -93.85 144.33 -8.76
CA ILE A 319 -93.07 145.33 -9.51
C ILE A 319 -93.89 146.61 -9.78
N ALA A 320 -95.22 146.55 -9.77
CA ALA A 320 -96.07 147.75 -9.77
C ALA A 320 -96.05 148.50 -8.42
N GLN A 321 -95.90 147.79 -7.29
CA GLN A 321 -95.90 148.35 -5.94
C GLN A 321 -94.59 149.03 -5.54
N GLU A 322 -93.45 148.62 -6.11
CA GLU A 322 -92.12 149.22 -5.84
C GLU A 322 -91.92 150.60 -6.52
N ARG A 323 -92.63 150.92 -7.61
CA ARG A 323 -92.49 152.23 -8.28
C ARG A 323 -93.23 153.40 -7.59
N GLU A 324 -94.23 153.13 -6.75
CA GLU A 324 -94.89 154.19 -5.94
C GLU A 324 -94.17 154.47 -4.62
N ARG A 325 -93.54 153.45 -4.01
CA ARG A 325 -92.67 153.61 -2.84
C ARG A 325 -91.48 154.53 -3.09
N CYS A 326 -90.94 154.49 -4.31
CA CYS A 326 -89.89 155.41 -4.78
C CYS A 326 -90.33 156.89 -4.90
N ARG A 327 -91.60 157.23 -4.64
CA ARG A 327 -92.11 158.62 -4.65
C ARG A 327 -92.37 159.17 -3.24
N GLU A 328 -92.68 158.30 -2.27
CA GLU A 328 -92.95 158.69 -0.89
C GLU A 328 -91.68 158.85 -0.04
N GLU A 329 -90.57 158.23 -0.45
CA GLU A 329 -89.23 158.40 0.16
C GLU A 329 -88.61 159.79 -0.06
N VAL A 330 -89.23 160.68 -0.87
CA VAL A 330 -88.86 162.11 -1.04
C VAL A 330 -89.66 163.04 -0.11
N LYS A 331 -90.71 162.56 0.57
CA LYS A 331 -91.64 163.43 1.32
C LYS A 331 -91.37 163.56 2.81
N ALA A 332 -90.31 162.94 3.33
CA ALA A 332 -90.01 162.95 4.76
C ALA A 332 -88.56 163.35 5.12
N GLU A 333 -87.88 164.07 4.23
CA GLU A 333 -86.97 165.17 4.61
C GLU A 333 -87.80 166.48 4.58
N MET A 334 -88.44 166.90 5.67
CA MET A 334 -87.94 167.91 6.61
C MET A 334 -87.53 169.31 6.02
N ALA A 335 -88.53 170.22 5.88
CA ALA A 335 -88.67 171.59 6.49
C ALA A 335 -87.94 172.91 6.02
N LYS A 336 -88.65 173.87 5.34
CA LYS A 336 -88.93 175.35 5.67
C LYS A 336 -89.11 176.39 4.49
N SER A 337 -90.24 177.17 4.50
CA SER A 337 -90.55 178.62 4.12
C SER A 337 -90.16 179.27 2.75
N ARG A 338 -90.75 180.34 2.15
CA ARG A 338 -92.04 181.13 2.00
C ARG A 338 -91.77 182.24 0.91
N VAL A 339 -92.74 182.75 0.13
CA VAL A 339 -92.57 183.75 -1.00
C VAL A 339 -93.55 184.95 -0.87
N ASP A 340 -93.11 186.19 -1.16
CA ASP A 340 -93.88 187.46 -1.13
C ASP A 340 -94.13 188.06 -2.55
N ASP A 341 -95.11 188.97 -2.70
CA ASP A 341 -95.41 189.64 -3.98
C ASP A 341 -94.79 191.06 -4.04
N LEU A 342 -93.62 191.19 -4.67
CA LEU A 342 -92.76 192.39 -4.68
C LEU A 342 -93.35 193.63 -5.38
N LYS A 343 -94.54 193.52 -5.97
CA LYS A 343 -95.19 194.60 -6.75
C LYS A 343 -95.76 195.73 -5.90
N GLU A 344 -95.63 195.67 -4.57
CA GLU A 344 -96.19 196.65 -3.64
C GLU A 344 -95.30 197.90 -3.39
N ILE A 345 -94.10 197.95 -3.96
CA ILE A 345 -93.13 199.04 -3.82
C ILE A 345 -93.23 200.00 -5.02
N ARG A 346 -93.36 201.31 -4.77
CA ARG A 346 -93.51 202.30 -5.85
C ARG A 346 -92.20 202.42 -6.62
N GLY A 347 -92.29 202.22 -7.93
CA GLY A 347 -91.13 202.10 -8.83
C GLY A 347 -90.94 200.68 -9.39
N ILE A 348 -91.56 199.65 -8.79
CA ILE A 348 -91.49 198.27 -9.28
C ILE A 348 -92.77 197.93 -10.08
N GLY A 349 -92.70 198.08 -11.41
CA GLY A 349 -93.74 197.56 -12.31
C GLY A 349 -93.63 196.03 -12.53
N PRO A 350 -94.59 195.41 -13.24
CA PRO A 350 -94.63 193.96 -13.48
C PRO A 350 -93.35 193.39 -14.10
N VAL A 351 -92.63 194.18 -14.92
CA VAL A 351 -91.38 193.76 -15.58
C VAL A 351 -90.21 193.71 -14.58
N ILE A 352 -90.12 194.68 -13.66
CA ILE A 352 -89.06 194.74 -12.64
C ILE A 352 -89.30 193.63 -11.59
N ALA A 353 -90.55 193.43 -11.15
CA ALA A 353 -90.89 192.32 -10.25
C ALA A 353 -90.56 190.95 -10.89
N ARG A 354 -90.78 190.80 -12.19
CA ARG A 354 -90.43 189.56 -12.92
C ARG A 354 -88.92 189.35 -12.99
N LYS A 355 -88.14 190.39 -13.25
CA LYS A 355 -86.66 190.33 -13.23
C LYS A 355 -86.08 190.04 -11.85
N LEU A 356 -86.67 190.60 -10.79
CA LEU A 356 -86.29 190.31 -9.41
C LEU A 356 -86.61 188.85 -9.02
N ASN A 357 -87.78 188.34 -9.41
CA ASN A 357 -88.14 186.94 -9.23
C ASN A 357 -87.27 186.01 -10.10
N GLU A 358 -86.92 186.40 -11.32
CA GLU A 358 -85.98 185.66 -12.19
C GLU A 358 -84.56 185.66 -11.60
N ALA A 359 -84.17 186.70 -10.87
CA ALA A 359 -82.91 186.78 -10.11
C ALA A 359 -82.96 186.07 -8.74
N GLY A 360 -84.04 185.32 -8.45
CA GLY A 360 -84.15 184.53 -7.23
C GLY A 360 -84.56 185.31 -5.98
N ILE A 361 -84.99 186.56 -6.15
CA ILE A 361 -85.50 187.41 -5.08
C ILE A 361 -87.01 187.32 -5.10
N TYR A 362 -87.55 186.56 -4.16
CA TYR A 362 -88.97 186.28 -4.06
C TYR A 362 -89.60 186.88 -2.80
N THR A 363 -88.82 187.49 -1.93
CA THR A 363 -89.30 188.00 -0.64
C THR A 363 -88.76 189.39 -0.38
N PHE A 364 -89.52 190.23 0.34
CA PHE A 364 -89.10 191.61 0.63
C PHE A 364 -87.78 191.65 1.42
N VAL A 365 -87.53 190.63 2.24
CA VAL A 365 -86.30 190.45 3.03
C VAL A 365 -85.06 190.26 2.16
N GLN A 366 -85.20 189.61 1.00
CA GLN A 366 -84.10 189.41 0.06
C GLN A 366 -83.79 190.71 -0.71
N LEU A 367 -84.81 191.46 -1.09
CA LEU A 367 -84.64 192.75 -1.77
C LEU A 367 -83.97 193.79 -0.84
N ALA A 368 -84.32 193.79 0.45
CA ALA A 368 -83.80 194.71 1.46
C ALA A 368 -82.30 194.56 1.80
N LYS A 369 -81.71 193.37 1.57
CA LYS A 369 -80.30 193.05 1.85
C LYS A 369 -79.36 193.44 0.71
N LEU A 370 -79.90 193.73 -0.46
CA LEU A 370 -79.10 194.15 -1.59
C LEU A 370 -78.52 195.55 -1.34
N SER A 371 -77.26 195.69 -1.72
CA SER A 371 -76.60 196.98 -1.78
C SER A 371 -76.98 197.71 -3.09
N PRO A 372 -76.86 199.05 -3.14
CA PRO A 372 -77.18 199.82 -4.35
C PRO A 372 -76.44 199.30 -5.58
N GLN A 373 -75.17 198.89 -5.41
CA GLN A 373 -74.35 198.30 -6.48
C GLN A 373 -74.87 196.94 -6.98
N GLN A 374 -75.32 196.04 -6.09
CA GLN A 374 -75.87 194.75 -6.50
C GLN A 374 -77.27 194.87 -7.14
N LEU A 375 -78.05 195.88 -6.75
CA LEU A 375 -79.35 196.14 -7.35
C LEU A 375 -79.22 196.66 -8.80
N LYS A 376 -78.22 197.53 -9.05
CA LYS A 376 -77.87 198.02 -10.39
C LYS A 376 -77.40 196.89 -11.32
N GLU A 377 -76.78 195.85 -10.75
CA GLU A 377 -76.26 194.69 -11.48
C GLU A 377 -77.37 193.74 -11.97
N ILE A 378 -78.40 193.50 -11.13
CA ILE A 378 -79.54 192.64 -11.49
C ILE A 378 -80.49 193.36 -12.47
N LEU A 379 -80.75 194.64 -12.24
CA LEU A 379 -81.72 195.41 -13.03
C LEU A 379 -81.09 196.05 -14.27
N GLY A 380 -79.77 196.23 -14.31
CA GLY A 380 -79.03 196.83 -15.42
C GLY A 380 -79.38 198.32 -15.61
N GLU A 381 -79.25 198.82 -16.84
CA GLU A 381 -79.61 200.20 -17.19
C GLU A 381 -81.10 200.54 -17.02
N MET A 382 -81.93 199.57 -16.64
CA MET A 382 -83.36 199.79 -16.48
C MET A 382 -83.71 200.66 -15.27
N ILE A 383 -82.80 200.87 -14.32
CA ILE A 383 -83.03 201.73 -13.15
C ILE A 383 -83.04 203.24 -13.52
N HIS A 384 -82.23 203.70 -14.47
CA HIS A 384 -81.90 205.12 -14.67
C HIS A 384 -83.00 206.02 -15.25
N ARG A 385 -84.21 205.49 -15.51
CA ARG A 385 -85.27 206.27 -16.17
C ARG A 385 -86.37 206.79 -15.26
N LEU A 386 -86.59 206.25 -14.06
CA LEU A 386 -87.81 206.60 -13.33
C LEU A 386 -87.83 206.54 -11.78
N ALA A 387 -86.75 206.22 -11.06
CA ALA A 387 -86.68 206.43 -9.60
C ALA A 387 -85.25 206.24 -9.06
N ASP A 388 -84.94 206.86 -7.92
CA ASP A 388 -83.66 206.73 -7.22
C ASP A 388 -83.42 205.33 -6.61
N GLU A 389 -82.20 204.79 -6.77
CA GLU A 389 -81.76 203.43 -6.34
C GLU A 389 -81.94 203.18 -4.84
N GLU A 390 -81.77 204.24 -4.05
CA GLU A 390 -81.95 204.17 -2.61
C GLU A 390 -83.41 204.09 -2.17
N ASP A 391 -84.33 204.67 -2.94
CA ASP A 391 -85.72 204.83 -2.50
C ASP A 391 -86.51 203.51 -2.58
N ILE A 392 -86.16 202.65 -3.54
CA ILE A 392 -86.70 201.29 -3.67
C ILE A 392 -86.21 200.39 -2.52
N LEU A 393 -84.93 200.48 -2.17
CA LEU A 393 -84.35 199.71 -1.06
C LEU A 393 -84.92 200.15 0.29
N ARG A 394 -85.23 201.44 0.44
CA ARG A 394 -85.92 201.96 1.62
C ARG A 394 -87.32 201.36 1.77
N GLN A 395 -88.13 201.39 0.72
CA GLN A 395 -89.49 200.82 0.75
C GLN A 395 -89.47 199.28 0.91
N ALA A 396 -88.47 198.59 0.34
CA ALA A 396 -88.27 197.15 0.53
C ALA A 396 -87.97 196.78 1.99
N ARG A 397 -87.20 197.62 2.70
CA ARG A 397 -86.96 197.47 4.13
C ARG A 397 -88.22 197.74 4.96
N GLU A 398 -89.04 198.71 4.57
CA GLU A 398 -90.31 199.02 5.25
C GLU A 398 -91.34 197.88 5.13
N ARG A 399 -91.50 197.30 3.93
CA ARG A 399 -92.44 196.19 3.72
C ARG A 399 -91.99 194.88 4.38
N ALA A 400 -90.68 194.63 4.43
CA ALA A 400 -90.13 193.47 5.12
C ALA A 400 -90.35 193.47 6.65
N THR A 401 -90.68 194.62 7.26
CA THR A 401 -90.71 194.78 8.73
C THR A 401 -92.11 194.97 9.33
N GLY A 402 -93.18 194.93 8.54
CA GLY A 402 -94.55 194.86 9.08
C GLY A 402 -95.04 196.12 9.81
N LYS A 403 -94.57 197.33 9.45
CA LYS A 403 -95.08 198.59 10.01
C LYS A 403 -95.75 199.48 8.97
N LYS A 404 -96.99 199.92 9.29
CA LYS A 404 -97.67 201.11 8.75
C LYS A 404 -97.04 202.40 9.34
N GLY A 405 -96.96 203.45 8.51
CA GLY A 405 -96.75 204.86 8.90
C GLY A 405 -95.51 205.48 8.23
N GLY A 406 -95.63 206.45 7.30
CA GLY A 406 -96.78 207.25 6.89
C GLY A 406 -96.65 207.78 5.47
#